data_AF-A0A284R6M2-F1
#
_entry.id   AF-A0A284R6M2-F1
#
_cell.length_a   1.000
_cell.length_b   1.000
_cell.length_c   1.000
_cell.angle_alpha   90.00
_cell.angle_beta   90.00
_cell.angle_gamma   90.00
#
_symmetry.space_group_name_H-M   'P 1'
#
loop_
_entity.id
_entity.type
_entity.pdbx_description
1 polymer ?
#
loop_
_entity_poly.entity_id
_entity_poly.type
_entity_poly.pdbx_seq_one_letter_code
_entity_poly.pdbx_strand_id
1 'polypeptide(L)'
;MLDVSIVVYLDNILIYSNNPMEHRKHVCEVLHRLRANRLYCKGSKCKFHQDSMEYFGYILSPEGLHMCEDKVKAILDWPVPQKVKDIQSFLSFTNFYHCFIHEYSDIVIPLTHLTCKGTPWKFNDKCMATFNELKQVFTHTPILIHWAPNRQLVVETDASDYAIATILSIYLEDGKIHPIAFLSQSLHNAELNYDTYDKELLAIFEAFKY
;
A
#
# COMPACT_ATOMS: atom_id res chain seq x y z
N MET A 1 -10.80 -19.86 10.18
CA MET A 1 -9.98 -19.25 11.26
C MET A 1 -8.93 -18.38 10.61
N LEU A 2 -8.11 -18.95 9.73
CA LEU A 2 -7.44 -18.20 8.66
C LEU A 2 -8.50 -17.44 7.84
N ASP A 3 -8.19 -16.20 7.50
CA ASP A 3 -8.98 -15.26 6.70
C ASP A 3 -10.38 -14.93 7.25
N VAL A 4 -10.62 -15.25 8.52
CA VAL A 4 -11.84 -14.92 9.27
C VAL A 4 -11.53 -14.12 10.53
N SER A 5 -10.47 -14.50 11.25
CA SER A 5 -10.01 -13.81 12.47
C SER A 5 -8.49 -13.85 12.65
N ILE A 6 -7.77 -14.41 11.68
CA ILE A 6 -6.32 -14.60 11.72
C ILE A 6 -5.75 -14.35 10.32
N VAL A 7 -4.67 -13.56 10.26
CA VAL A 7 -3.80 -13.43 9.08
C VAL A 7 -2.42 -13.95 9.48
N VAL A 8 -1.83 -14.79 8.63
CA VAL A 8 -0.49 -15.36 8.85
C VAL A 8 0.37 -15.05 7.65
N TYR A 9 1.53 -14.46 7.90
CA TYR A 9 2.57 -14.29 6.89
C TYR A 9 3.92 -14.68 7.47
N LEU A 10 4.51 -15.73 6.90
CA LEU A 10 5.73 -16.37 7.40
C LEU A 10 5.61 -16.71 8.90
N ASP A 11 6.38 -16.05 9.75
CA ASP A 11 6.43 -16.24 11.20
C ASP A 11 5.52 -15.26 11.98
N ASN A 12 4.86 -14.31 11.31
CA ASN A 12 4.04 -13.30 11.95
C ASN A 12 2.55 -13.66 11.87
N ILE A 13 1.92 -13.74 13.04
CA ILE A 13 0.50 -14.07 13.20
C ILE A 13 -0.21 -12.83 13.73
N LEU A 14 -1.15 -12.32 12.94
CA LEU A 14 -2.07 -11.27 13.34
C LEU A 14 -3.42 -11.91 13.71
N ILE A 15 -3.98 -11.53 14.85
CA ILE A 15 -5.27 -12.01 15.33
C ILE A 15 -6.16 -10.79 15.54
N TYR A 16 -7.32 -10.75 14.90
CA TYR A 16 -8.27 -9.64 15.01
C TYR A 16 -9.67 -10.18 15.32
N SER A 17 -10.51 -9.36 15.96
CA SER A 17 -11.84 -9.76 16.42
C SER A 17 -12.72 -8.54 16.67
N ASN A 18 -14.03 -8.71 16.63
CA ASN A 18 -14.99 -7.62 16.78
C ASN A 18 -15.18 -7.16 18.24
N ASN A 19 -14.81 -7.98 19.22
CA ASN A 19 -14.91 -7.64 20.63
C ASN A 19 -13.87 -8.38 21.49
N PRO A 20 -13.58 -7.88 22.71
CA PRO A 20 -12.56 -8.47 23.58
C PRO A 20 -12.83 -9.91 24.02
N MET A 21 -14.10 -10.30 24.17
CA MET A 21 -14.46 -11.65 24.62
C MET A 21 -14.15 -12.69 23.54
N GLU A 22 -14.52 -12.41 22.29
CA GLU A 22 -14.15 -13.23 21.14
C GLU A 22 -12.65 -13.22 20.90
N HIS A 23 -12.00 -12.06 21.05
CA HIS A 23 -10.55 -11.95 20.89
C HIS A 23 -9.80 -12.89 21.82
N ARG A 24 -10.20 -12.98 23.10
CA ARG A 24 -9.61 -13.94 24.04
C ARG A 24 -9.78 -15.39 23.58
N LYS A 25 -10.95 -15.75 23.05
CA LYS A 25 -11.19 -17.11 22.51
C LYS A 25 -10.28 -17.40 21.32
N HIS A 26 -10.15 -16.45 20.38
CA HIS A 26 -9.28 -16.60 19.22
C HIS A 26 -7.80 -16.73 19.60
N VAL A 27 -7.31 -15.87 20.52
CA VAL A 27 -5.93 -15.94 21.01
C VAL A 27 -5.65 -17.28 21.68
N CYS A 28 -6.54 -17.74 22.57
CA CYS A 28 -6.38 -19.04 23.24
C CYS A 28 -6.30 -20.20 22.24
N GLU A 29 -7.16 -20.20 21.24
CA GLU A 29 -7.20 -21.24 20.21
C GLU A 29 -5.93 -21.23 19.35
N VAL A 30 -5.42 -20.06 18.97
CA VAL A 30 -4.13 -19.95 18.25
C VAL A 30 -2.99 -20.50 19.09
N LEU A 31 -2.88 -20.08 20.35
CA LEU A 31 -1.83 -20.56 21.24
C LEU A 31 -1.92 -22.08 21.49
N HIS A 32 -3.14 -22.62 21.57
CA HIS A 32 -3.36 -24.06 21.71
C HIS A 32 -2.84 -24.81 20.48
N ARG A 33 -3.16 -24.33 19.27
CA ARG A 33 -2.68 -24.91 18.00
C ARG A 33 -1.16 -24.84 17.86
N LEU A 34 -0.56 -23.70 18.19
CA LEU A 34 0.89 -23.54 18.17
C LEU A 34 1.56 -24.55 19.10
N ARG A 35 1.05 -24.68 20.33
CA ARG A 35 1.55 -25.64 21.31
C ARG A 35 1.39 -27.09 20.83
N ALA A 36 0.25 -27.45 20.25
CA ALA A 36 0.00 -28.79 19.71
C ALA A 36 0.99 -29.16 18.59
N ASN A 37 1.41 -28.17 17.80
CA ASN A 37 2.37 -28.34 16.71
C ASN A 37 3.82 -28.02 17.12
N ARG A 38 4.11 -27.84 18.41
CA ARG A 38 5.45 -27.53 18.95
C ARG A 38 6.07 -26.25 18.34
N LEU A 39 5.23 -25.28 18.01
CA LEU A 39 5.63 -23.94 17.60
C LEU A 39 5.53 -22.99 18.81
N TYR A 40 6.52 -22.11 18.96
CA TYR A 40 6.64 -21.23 20.12
C TYR A 40 6.77 -19.77 19.69
N CYS A 41 5.95 -18.91 20.26
CA CYS A 41 6.10 -17.47 20.09
C CYS A 41 7.19 -16.93 21.04
N LYS A 42 7.98 -15.97 20.54
CA LYS A 42 8.88 -15.20 21.41
C LYS A 42 8.05 -14.18 22.19
N GLY A 43 7.72 -14.49 23.46
CA GLY A 43 6.83 -13.67 24.29
C GLY A 43 7.18 -12.18 24.36
N SER A 44 8.47 -11.83 24.33
CA SER A 44 8.93 -10.43 24.32
C SER A 44 8.57 -9.65 23.05
N LYS A 45 8.18 -10.32 21.97
CA LYS A 45 7.73 -9.72 20.70
C LYS A 45 6.21 -9.78 20.54
N CYS A 46 5.50 -10.53 21.39
CA CYS A 46 4.06 -10.64 21.32
C CYS A 46 3.41 -9.40 21.92
N LYS A 47 2.51 -8.79 21.16
CA LYS A 47 1.62 -7.72 21.64
C LYS A 47 0.20 -8.28 21.68
N PHE A 48 -0.48 -8.12 22.80
CA PHE A 48 -1.84 -8.63 23.00
C PHE A 48 -2.76 -7.48 23.40
N HIS A 49 -4.03 -7.59 23.02
CA HIS A 49 -5.12 -6.68 23.47
C HIS A 49 -4.77 -5.21 23.18
N GLN A 50 -4.34 -4.94 21.95
CA GLN A 50 -4.09 -3.59 21.45
C GLN A 50 -5.19 -3.24 20.46
N ASP A 51 -5.69 -2.00 20.52
CA ASP A 51 -6.64 -1.49 19.52
C ASP A 51 -5.91 -1.13 18.22
N SER A 52 -4.64 -0.71 18.31
CA SER A 52 -3.79 -0.40 17.17
C SER A 52 -2.46 -1.13 17.25
N MET A 53 -1.97 -1.63 16.10
CA MET A 53 -0.67 -2.30 16.05
C MET A 53 0.03 -2.19 14.69
N GLU A 54 1.36 -2.20 14.73
CA GLU A 54 2.19 -2.32 13.54
C GLU A 54 2.22 -3.76 13.02
N TYR A 55 2.01 -3.93 11.72
CA TYR A 55 2.15 -5.18 10.98
C TYR A 55 2.70 -4.87 9.58
N PHE A 56 3.90 -5.39 9.25
CA PHE A 56 4.62 -5.16 7.99
C PHE A 56 4.81 -3.68 7.58
N GLY A 57 5.07 -2.79 8.54
CA GLY A 57 5.28 -1.37 8.26
C GLY A 57 3.99 -0.58 8.03
N TYR A 58 2.83 -1.22 8.23
CA TYR A 58 1.54 -0.57 8.32
C TYR A 58 1.06 -0.54 9.77
N ILE A 59 0.30 0.49 10.13
CA ILE A 59 -0.48 0.53 11.36
C ILE A 59 -1.91 0.10 11.03
N LEU A 60 -2.36 -0.94 11.72
CA LEU A 60 -3.73 -1.43 11.70
C LEU A 60 -4.45 -0.90 12.93
N SER A 61 -5.59 -0.26 12.74
CA SER A 61 -6.47 0.23 13.81
C SER A 61 -7.94 0.06 13.44
N PRO A 62 -8.91 0.34 14.34
CA PRO A 62 -10.33 0.26 14.00
C PRO A 62 -10.74 1.24 12.90
N GLU A 63 -10.03 2.36 12.77
CA GLU A 63 -10.27 3.39 11.75
C GLU A 63 -9.81 2.93 10.36
N GLY A 64 -8.83 2.04 10.27
CA GLY A 64 -8.30 1.58 8.99
C GLY A 64 -6.83 1.18 9.04
N LEU A 65 -6.18 1.35 7.89
CA LEU A 65 -4.77 1.11 7.62
C LEU A 65 -4.10 2.44 7.28
N HIS A 66 -2.94 2.70 7.87
CA HIS A 66 -2.08 3.81 7.47
C HIS A 66 -0.61 3.42 7.56
N MET A 67 0.25 4.22 6.93
CA MET A 67 1.70 4.02 6.98
C MET A 67 2.26 4.38 8.36
N CYS A 68 3.26 3.64 8.84
CA CYS A 68 3.90 3.98 10.12
C CYS A 68 4.65 5.32 10.02
N GLU A 69 4.56 6.14 11.07
CA GLU A 69 5.20 7.47 11.13
C GLU A 69 6.72 7.43 10.93
N ASP A 70 7.38 6.38 11.42
CA ASP A 70 8.83 6.19 11.24
C ASP A 70 9.20 5.95 9.77
N LYS A 71 8.33 5.29 8.99
CA LYS A 71 8.51 5.08 7.56
C LYS A 71 8.25 6.35 6.76
N VAL A 72 7.22 7.11 7.13
CA VAL A 72 6.97 8.46 6.56
C VAL A 72 8.17 9.37 6.83
N LYS A 73 8.68 9.36 8.06
CA LYS A 73 9.88 10.11 8.44
C LYS A 73 11.12 9.65 7.65
N ALA A 74 11.30 8.34 7.45
CA ALA A 74 12.40 7.84 6.62
C ALA A 74 12.34 8.36 5.18
N ILE A 75 11.14 8.49 4.60
CA ILE A 75 10.93 9.11 3.27
C ILE A 75 11.27 10.61 3.31
N LEU A 76 10.80 11.33 4.33
CA LEU A 76 11.08 12.76 4.50
C LEU A 76 12.56 13.08 4.72
N ASP A 77 13.26 12.25 5.46
CA ASP A 77 14.69 12.39 5.75
C ASP A 77 15.57 11.78 4.65
N TRP A 78 14.96 11.20 3.60
CA TRP A 78 15.71 10.51 2.54
C TRP A 78 16.66 11.49 1.83
N PRO A 79 17.96 11.15 1.72
CA PRO A 79 18.95 12.04 1.12
C PRO A 79 18.73 12.19 -0.38
N VAL A 80 19.12 13.35 -0.93
CA VAL A 80 19.06 13.60 -2.37
C VAL A 80 19.90 12.55 -3.11
N PRO A 81 19.30 11.75 -4.01
CA PRO A 81 20.00 10.69 -4.74
C PRO A 81 21.21 11.24 -5.52
N GLN A 82 22.35 10.56 -5.43
CA GLN A 82 23.59 10.95 -6.14
C GLN A 82 23.97 9.97 -7.25
N LYS A 83 23.36 8.79 -7.27
CA LYS A 83 23.59 7.74 -8.27
C LYS A 83 22.33 6.89 -8.48
N VAL A 84 22.34 6.11 -9.56
CA VAL A 84 21.24 5.21 -9.96
C VAL A 84 20.80 4.28 -8.82
N LYS A 85 21.74 3.74 -8.03
CA LYS A 85 21.42 2.86 -6.90
C LYS A 85 20.61 3.55 -5.80
N ASP A 86 20.84 4.85 -5.59
CA ASP A 86 20.15 5.61 -4.54
C ASP A 86 18.69 5.81 -4.93
N ILE A 87 18.43 6.17 -6.20
CA ILE A 87 17.06 6.35 -6.69
C ILE A 87 16.32 5.02 -6.80
N GLN A 88 16.99 3.93 -7.19
CA GLN A 88 16.40 2.59 -7.17
C GLN A 88 15.98 2.17 -5.76
N SER A 89 16.80 2.46 -4.76
CA SER A 89 16.47 2.16 -3.36
C SER A 89 15.28 2.98 -2.88
N PHE A 90 15.24 4.27 -3.21
CA PHE A 90 14.11 5.15 -2.90
C PHE A 90 12.81 4.65 -3.56
N LEU A 91 12.83 4.43 -4.88
CA LEU A 91 11.66 3.96 -5.64
C LEU A 91 11.18 2.60 -5.16
N SER A 92 12.09 1.67 -4.83
CA SER A 92 11.70 0.36 -4.30
C SER A 92 10.97 0.50 -2.96
N PHE A 93 11.43 1.41 -2.09
CA PHE A 93 10.81 1.65 -0.80
C PHE A 93 9.43 2.32 -0.95
N THR A 94 9.34 3.39 -1.75
CA THR A 94 8.07 4.09 -1.96
C THR A 94 7.05 3.25 -2.73
N ASN A 95 7.50 2.37 -3.63
CA ASN A 95 6.64 1.46 -4.36
C ASN A 95 5.96 0.43 -3.45
N PHE A 96 6.57 0.05 -2.33
CA PHE A 96 5.90 -0.81 -1.34
C PHE A 96 4.65 -0.14 -0.73
N TYR A 97 4.64 1.19 -0.66
CA TYR A 97 3.55 1.98 -0.09
C TYR A 97 2.72 2.73 -1.15
N HIS A 98 2.85 2.38 -2.44
CA HIS A 98 2.11 3.05 -3.53
C HIS A 98 0.59 2.92 -3.38
N CYS A 99 0.12 1.89 -2.66
CA CYS A 99 -1.30 1.68 -2.40
C CYS A 99 -1.97 2.80 -1.58
N PHE A 100 -1.21 3.75 -1.04
CA PHE A 100 -1.70 4.97 -0.38
C PHE A 100 -1.68 6.22 -1.28
N ILE A 101 -1.11 6.11 -2.47
CA ILE A 101 -0.80 7.23 -3.34
C ILE A 101 -1.59 7.14 -4.63
N HIS A 102 -2.47 8.12 -4.85
CA HIS A 102 -3.14 8.30 -6.13
C HIS A 102 -2.11 8.54 -7.25
N GLU A 103 -2.28 7.87 -8.40
CA GLU A 103 -1.42 8.05 -9.60
C GLU A 103 0.10 7.90 -9.34
N TYR A 104 0.50 7.07 -8.37
CA TYR A 104 1.90 6.88 -8.02
C TYR A 104 2.82 6.63 -9.24
N SER A 105 2.40 5.76 -10.15
CA SER A 105 3.18 5.39 -11.33
C SER A 105 3.46 6.57 -12.24
N ASP A 106 2.54 7.53 -12.37
CA ASP A 106 2.72 8.74 -13.16
C ASP A 106 3.68 9.73 -12.49
N ILE A 107 3.50 9.95 -11.19
CA ILE A 107 4.36 10.83 -10.40
C ILE A 107 5.82 10.40 -10.55
N VAL A 108 6.10 9.10 -10.43
CA VAL A 108 7.49 8.60 -10.42
C VAL A 108 8.15 8.44 -11.79
N ILE A 109 7.48 8.74 -12.91
CA ILE A 109 8.04 8.59 -14.27
C ILE A 109 9.43 9.25 -14.41
N PRO A 110 9.63 10.53 -14.01
CA PRO A 110 10.93 11.19 -14.17
C PRO A 110 12.05 10.49 -13.41
N LEU A 111 11.74 9.93 -12.24
CA LEU A 111 12.68 9.19 -11.40
C LEU A 111 12.97 7.80 -11.97
N THR A 112 11.94 7.11 -12.45
CA THR A 112 12.04 5.78 -13.05
C THR A 112 12.89 5.81 -14.31
N HIS A 113 12.78 6.86 -15.12
CA HIS A 113 13.61 7.05 -16.32
C HIS A 113 15.12 7.06 -16.02
N LEU A 114 15.54 7.56 -14.85
CA LEU A 114 16.95 7.52 -14.41
C LEU A 114 17.47 6.11 -14.13
N THR A 115 16.59 5.13 -13.98
CA THR A 115 16.93 3.73 -13.74
C THR A 115 17.03 2.90 -15.02
N CYS A 116 16.58 3.46 -16.16
CA CYS A 116 16.59 2.78 -17.44
C CYS A 116 18.02 2.55 -17.96
N LYS A 117 18.23 1.38 -18.58
CA LYS A 117 19.52 1.02 -19.16
C LYS A 117 19.88 1.98 -20.30
N GLY A 118 21.09 2.55 -20.24
CA GLY A 118 21.58 3.49 -21.25
C GLY A 118 21.22 4.95 -20.99
N THR A 119 20.39 5.24 -19.98
CA THR A 119 20.13 6.62 -19.56
C THR A 119 21.32 7.18 -18.79
N PRO A 120 21.91 8.32 -19.22
CA PRO A 120 22.95 8.97 -18.45
C PRO A 120 22.38 9.54 -17.14
N TRP A 121 23.13 9.43 -16.05
CA TRP A 121 22.72 9.99 -14.77
C TRP A 121 22.64 11.53 -14.86
N LYS A 122 21.41 12.05 -14.88
CA LYS A 122 21.10 13.49 -14.86
C LYS A 122 19.93 13.75 -13.92
N PHE A 123 20.23 13.88 -12.63
CA PHE A 123 19.27 14.33 -11.64
C PHE A 123 19.06 15.84 -11.77
N ASN A 124 18.13 16.24 -12.64
CA ASN A 124 17.83 17.64 -12.96
C ASN A 124 16.71 18.21 -12.07
N ASP A 125 16.34 19.48 -12.31
CA ASP A 125 15.31 20.17 -11.54
C ASP A 125 13.95 19.46 -11.59
N LYS A 126 13.61 18.82 -12.73
CA LYS A 126 12.39 18.00 -12.84
C LYS A 126 12.43 16.81 -11.89
N CYS A 127 13.55 16.09 -11.84
CA CYS A 127 13.73 14.97 -10.91
C CYS A 127 13.71 15.44 -9.45
N MET A 128 14.32 16.59 -9.15
CA MET A 128 14.29 17.18 -7.82
C MET A 128 12.86 17.57 -7.40
N ALA A 129 12.10 18.20 -8.29
CA ALA A 129 10.70 18.56 -8.05
C ALA A 129 9.86 17.31 -7.77
N THR A 130 9.94 16.29 -8.63
CA THR A 130 9.23 15.01 -8.43
C THR A 130 9.64 14.31 -7.14
N PHE A 131 10.94 14.30 -6.81
CA PHE A 131 11.42 13.70 -5.56
C PHE A 131 10.82 14.40 -4.33
N ASN A 132 10.77 15.73 -4.33
CA ASN A 132 10.18 16.50 -3.24
C ASN A 132 8.65 16.38 -3.20
N GLU A 133 7.99 16.40 -4.35
CA GLU A 133 6.55 16.17 -4.47
C GLU A 133 6.16 14.82 -3.87
N LEU A 134 6.85 13.75 -4.27
CA LEU A 134 6.56 12.41 -3.74
C LEU A 134 6.74 12.36 -2.22
N LYS A 135 7.79 13.01 -1.68
CA LYS A 135 8.00 13.12 -0.23
C LYS A 135 6.85 13.84 0.48
N GLN A 136 6.30 14.90 -0.11
CA GLN A 136 5.15 15.63 0.44
C GLN A 136 3.84 14.85 0.35
N VAL A 137 3.65 14.08 -0.73
CA VAL A 137 2.46 13.24 -0.89
C VAL A 137 2.41 12.18 0.22
N PHE A 138 3.55 11.61 0.61
CA PHE A 138 3.63 10.65 1.72
C PHE A 138 3.28 11.24 3.11
N THR A 139 3.23 12.57 3.28
CA THR A 139 2.80 13.17 4.57
C THR A 139 1.30 13.41 4.66
N HIS A 140 0.59 13.31 3.54
CA HIS A 140 -0.84 13.59 3.44
C HIS A 140 -1.63 12.36 2.98
N THR A 141 -1.05 11.16 3.09
CA THR A 141 -1.71 9.93 2.68
C THR A 141 -2.99 9.71 3.47
N PRO A 142 -4.10 9.33 2.82
CA PRO A 142 -5.33 9.04 3.51
C PRO A 142 -5.19 7.77 4.37
N ILE A 143 -6.05 7.67 5.38
CA ILE A 143 -6.29 6.39 6.05
C ILE A 143 -7.11 5.54 5.08
N LEU A 144 -6.61 4.36 4.74
CA LEU A 144 -7.36 3.39 3.95
C LEU A 144 -8.30 2.63 4.88
N ILE A 145 -9.59 2.62 4.58
CA ILE A 145 -10.55 1.95 5.44
C ILE A 145 -10.58 0.44 5.19
N HIS A 146 -11.01 -0.32 6.20
CA HIS A 146 -11.17 -1.76 6.06
C HIS A 146 -12.28 -2.11 5.08
N TRP A 147 -12.07 -3.17 4.30
CA TRP A 147 -13.09 -3.72 3.42
C TRP A 147 -14.34 -4.15 4.21
N ALA A 148 -15.52 -3.80 3.70
CA ALA A 148 -16.80 -4.17 4.28
C ALA A 148 -17.72 -4.79 3.19
N PRO A 149 -18.00 -6.10 3.24
CA PRO A 149 -18.60 -6.84 2.13
C PRO A 149 -20.04 -6.44 1.78
N ASN A 150 -20.73 -5.73 2.66
CA ASN A 150 -22.12 -5.29 2.46
C ASN A 150 -22.22 -3.81 2.06
N ARG A 151 -21.12 -3.16 1.71
CA ARG A 151 -21.09 -1.76 1.29
C ARG A 151 -21.00 -1.66 -0.23
N GLN A 152 -21.60 -0.62 -0.79
CA GLN A 152 -21.49 -0.33 -2.22
C GLN A 152 -20.04 0.06 -2.54
N LEU A 153 -19.44 -0.68 -3.47
CA LEU A 153 -18.14 -0.39 -4.05
C LEU A 153 -18.26 0.74 -5.07
N VAL A 154 -17.26 1.62 -5.06
CA VAL A 154 -17.02 2.64 -6.07
C VAL A 154 -15.63 2.39 -6.63
N VAL A 155 -15.56 2.23 -7.95
CA VAL A 155 -14.30 2.08 -8.68
C VAL A 155 -14.16 3.33 -9.54
N GLU A 156 -13.11 4.10 -9.28
CA GLU A 156 -12.72 5.25 -10.10
C GLU A 156 -11.44 4.85 -10.84
N THR A 157 -11.42 5.02 -12.16
CA THR A 157 -10.27 4.66 -12.99
C THR A 157 -9.81 5.88 -13.77
N ASP A 158 -8.51 6.01 -13.93
CA ASP A 158 -7.90 6.99 -14.81
C ASP A 158 -6.78 6.36 -15.62
N ALA A 159 -6.49 6.96 -16.78
CA ALA A 159 -5.45 6.52 -17.68
C ALA A 159 -4.69 7.72 -18.26
N SER A 160 -3.38 7.68 -18.12
CA SER A 160 -2.46 8.64 -18.70
C SER A 160 -1.80 8.08 -19.97
N ASP A 161 -0.92 8.87 -20.58
CA ASP A 161 -0.11 8.40 -21.70
C ASP A 161 0.81 7.23 -21.32
N TYR A 162 1.16 7.09 -20.03
CA TYR A 162 2.24 6.22 -19.56
C TYR A 162 1.83 5.23 -18.46
N ALA A 163 0.72 5.47 -17.77
CA ALA A 163 0.25 4.63 -16.67
C ALA A 163 -1.27 4.60 -16.61
N ILE A 164 -1.78 3.65 -15.82
CA ILE A 164 -3.17 3.57 -15.42
C ILE A 164 -3.25 3.65 -13.90
N ALA A 165 -4.37 4.16 -13.40
CA ALA A 165 -4.65 4.27 -11.99
C ALA A 165 -6.08 3.81 -11.70
N THR A 166 -6.29 3.32 -10.49
CA THR A 166 -7.61 2.96 -9.97
C THR A 166 -7.69 3.26 -8.49
N ILE A 167 -8.84 3.79 -8.06
CA ILE A 167 -9.22 3.91 -6.66
C ILE A 167 -10.36 2.94 -6.40
N LEU A 168 -10.16 2.06 -5.41
CA LEU A 168 -11.23 1.24 -4.87
C LEU A 168 -11.72 1.89 -3.58
N SER A 169 -12.99 2.29 -3.55
CA SER A 169 -13.62 2.99 -2.42
C SER A 169 -14.93 2.34 -2.02
N ILE A 170 -15.40 2.61 -0.80
CA ILE A 170 -16.78 2.29 -0.36
C ILE A 170 -17.48 3.51 0.22
N TYR A 171 -18.81 3.51 0.13
CA TYR A 171 -19.65 4.45 0.89
C TYR A 171 -19.77 4.02 2.35
N LEU A 172 -19.47 4.94 3.26
CA LEU A 172 -19.77 4.79 4.69
C LEU A 172 -21.12 5.44 5.04
N GLU A 173 -21.54 5.31 6.31
CA GLU A 173 -22.83 5.82 6.81
C GLU A 173 -22.93 7.35 6.78
N ASP A 174 -21.80 8.04 6.68
CA ASP A 174 -21.73 9.49 6.50
C ASP A 174 -22.08 9.94 5.07
N GLY A 175 -22.35 9.00 4.16
CA GLY A 175 -22.67 9.25 2.76
C GLY A 175 -21.47 9.66 1.91
N LYS A 176 -20.24 9.58 2.45
CA LYS A 176 -19.01 9.90 1.74
C LYS A 176 -18.32 8.64 1.22
N ILE A 177 -17.52 8.81 0.17
CA ILE A 177 -16.62 7.78 -0.33
C ILE A 177 -15.34 7.77 0.50
N HIS A 178 -14.86 6.58 0.83
CA HIS A 178 -13.63 6.38 1.59
C HIS A 178 -12.77 5.34 0.87
N PRO A 179 -11.48 5.63 0.61
CA PRO A 179 -10.62 4.74 -0.15
C PRO A 179 -10.24 3.50 0.68
N ILE A 180 -10.30 2.34 0.04
CA ILE A 180 -9.82 1.06 0.56
C ILE A 180 -8.41 0.78 0.01
N ALA A 181 -8.20 1.06 -1.27
CA ALA A 181 -6.92 0.83 -1.93
C ALA A 181 -6.76 1.71 -3.16
N PHE A 182 -5.51 2.08 -3.45
CA PHE A 182 -5.11 2.65 -4.72
C PHE A 182 -4.30 1.62 -5.51
N LEU A 183 -4.58 1.49 -6.80
CA LEU A 183 -3.79 0.73 -7.75
C LEU A 183 -3.18 1.71 -8.75
N SER A 184 -1.89 1.55 -9.03
CA SER A 184 -1.22 2.35 -10.06
C SER A 184 -0.20 1.47 -10.76
N GLN A 185 -0.22 1.49 -12.09
CA GLN A 185 0.62 0.62 -12.90
C GLN A 185 1.10 1.36 -14.15
N SER A 186 2.41 1.32 -14.40
CA SER A 186 2.98 1.79 -15.67
C SER A 186 2.61 0.87 -16.83
N LEU A 187 2.26 1.46 -17.96
CA LEU A 187 1.94 0.74 -19.19
C LEU A 187 3.18 0.04 -19.76
N HIS A 188 2.98 -1.17 -20.26
CA HIS A 188 3.98 -1.91 -21.01
C HIS A 188 4.17 -1.33 -22.42
N ASN A 189 5.31 -1.63 -23.05
CA ASN A 189 5.67 -1.10 -24.37
C ASN A 189 4.59 -1.29 -25.45
N ALA A 190 3.82 -2.38 -25.40
CA ALA A 190 2.71 -2.60 -26.33
C ALA A 190 1.53 -1.69 -26.00
N GLU A 191 1.19 -1.55 -24.72
CA GLU A 191 0.05 -0.78 -24.20
C GLU A 191 0.25 0.73 -24.31
N LEU A 192 1.51 1.20 -24.37
CA LEU A 192 1.81 2.60 -24.68
C LEU A 192 1.25 3.06 -26.03
N ASN A 193 1.09 2.11 -26.98
CA ASN A 193 0.55 2.40 -28.32
C ASN A 193 -0.98 2.32 -28.39
N TYR A 194 -1.66 2.04 -27.27
CA TYR A 194 -3.11 2.05 -27.23
C TYR A 194 -3.64 3.48 -27.37
N ASP A 195 -4.81 3.61 -27.99
CA ASP A 195 -5.54 4.87 -27.99
C ASP A 195 -6.10 5.13 -26.57
N THR A 196 -6.44 6.39 -26.27
CA THR A 196 -6.91 6.80 -24.93
C THR A 196 -8.07 5.93 -24.43
N TYR A 197 -9.04 5.60 -25.29
CA TYR A 197 -10.19 4.76 -24.93
C TYR A 197 -9.79 3.33 -24.53
N ASP A 198 -8.79 2.75 -25.20
CA ASP A 198 -8.28 1.42 -24.89
C ASP A 198 -7.49 1.42 -23.58
N LYS A 199 -6.78 2.52 -23.27
CA LYS A 199 -6.10 2.71 -21.98
C LYS A 199 -7.08 2.86 -20.83
N GLU A 200 -8.16 3.63 -21.01
CA GLU A 200 -9.25 3.72 -20.02
C GLU A 200 -9.90 2.36 -19.79
N LEU A 201 -10.19 1.61 -20.86
CA LEU A 201 -10.75 0.26 -20.74
C LEU A 201 -9.78 -0.71 -20.03
N LEU A 202 -8.48 -0.59 -20.28
CA LEU A 202 -7.46 -1.37 -19.59
C LEU A 202 -7.44 -1.05 -18.09
N ALA A 203 -7.55 0.22 -17.71
CA ALA A 203 -7.65 0.63 -16.30
C ALA A 203 -8.85 -0.03 -15.61
N ILE A 204 -10.02 -0.04 -16.27
CA ILE A 204 -11.22 -0.74 -15.79
C ILE A 204 -10.97 -2.25 -15.69
N PHE A 205 -10.37 -2.86 -16.70
CA PHE A 205 -10.10 -4.30 -16.69
C PHE A 205 -9.17 -4.71 -15.53
N GLU A 206 -8.06 -3.99 -15.34
CA GLU A 206 -7.10 -4.29 -14.27
C GLU A 206 -7.71 -4.07 -12.88
N ALA A 207 -8.66 -3.13 -12.73
CA ALA A 207 -9.40 -2.93 -11.48
C ALA A 207 -10.17 -4.17 -11.00
N PHE A 208 -10.63 -5.05 -11.91
CA PHE A 208 -11.45 -6.23 -11.59
C PHE A 208 -10.70 -7.56 -11.72
N LYS A 209 -9.42 -7.53 -12.08
CA LYS A 209 -8.63 -8.73 -12.35
C LYS A 209 -8.18 -9.48 -11.09
N TYR A 210 -8.16 -8.79 -9.95
CA TYR A 210 -7.69 -9.29 -8.65
C TYR A 210 -8.84 -9.41 -7.66
#